data_AF-B1Z6V8-F1
#
_entry.id   AF-B1Z6V8-F1
#
_cell.length_a   1.000
_cell.length_b   1.000
_cell.length_c   1.000
_cell.angle_alpha   90.00
_cell.angle_beta   90.00
_cell.angle_gamma   90.00
#
_symmetry.space_group_name_H-M   'P 1'
#
loop_
_entity.id
_entity.type
_entity.pdbx_description
1 polymer ?
#
loop_
_entity_poly.entity_id
_entity_poly.type
_entity_poly.pdbx_seq_one_letter_code
_entity_poly.pdbx_strand_id
1 'polypeptide(L)' 'MQLKSAQSKVANGITVAIRPARPRVGGEHVYTLNGSELRDVLIEGRWVTLSATATPSQAV' A
#
# COMPACT_ATOMS: atom_id res chain seq x y z
N MET A 1 -49.39 -17.17 -0.69
CA MET A 1 -48.71 -15.86 -0.55
C MET A 1 -47.21 -16.11 -0.62
N GLN A 2 -46.54 -15.70 -1.70
CA GLN A 2 -45.12 -15.98 -1.95
C GLN A 2 -44.29 -14.74 -1.54
N LEU A 3 -43.47 -14.86 -0.51
CA LEU A 3 -42.52 -13.81 -0.11
C LEU A 3 -41.27 -13.90 -0.98
N LYS A 4 -41.07 -12.90 -1.85
CA LYS A 4 -39.85 -12.77 -2.65
C LYS A 4 -38.68 -12.47 -1.70
N SER A 5 -37.61 -13.26 -1.77
CA SER A 5 -36.39 -13.00 -1.03
C SER A 5 -35.77 -11.68 -1.50
N ALA A 6 -35.71 -10.69 -0.61
CA ALA A 6 -34.96 -9.47 -0.86
C ALA A 6 -33.47 -9.82 -0.74
N GLN A 7 -32.79 -9.99 -1.86
CA GLN A 7 -31.35 -10.22 -1.89
C GLN A 7 -30.66 -8.91 -1.49
N SER A 8 -30.24 -8.82 -0.23
CA SER A 8 -29.46 -7.69 0.27
C SER A 8 -28.09 -7.71 -0.42
N LYS A 9 -27.88 -6.80 -1.37
CA LYS A 9 -26.60 -6.59 -2.02
C LYS A 9 -25.73 -5.78 -1.06
N VAL A 10 -25.05 -6.47 -0.14
CA VAL A 10 -24.07 -5.82 0.75
C VAL A 10 -22.94 -5.27 -0.11
N ALA A 11 -22.83 -3.95 -0.18
CA ALA A 11 -21.74 -3.27 -0.87
C ALA A 11 -20.59 -3.07 0.13
N ASN A 12 -19.49 -3.79 -0.08
CA ASN A 12 -18.26 -3.57 0.68
C ASN A 12 -17.45 -2.47 -0.01
N GLY A 13 -17.27 -1.33 0.66
CA GLY A 13 -16.41 -0.24 0.21
C GLY A 13 -15.14 -0.17 1.05
N ILE A 14 -14.00 0.06 0.40
CA ILE A 14 -12.73 0.36 1.07
C ILE A 14 -12.41 1.84 0.80
N THR A 15 -12.30 2.64 1.86
CA THR A 15 -11.80 4.01 1.76
C THR A 15 -10.27 3.97 1.71
N VAL A 16 -9.69 4.33 0.56
CA VAL A 16 -8.23 4.46 0.40
C VAL A 16 -7.87 5.94 0.49
N ALA A 17 -7.15 6.32 1.54
CA ALA A 17 -6.53 7.65 1.63
C ALA A 17 -5.16 7.62 0.95
N ILE A 18 -5.03 8.32 -0.18
CA ILE A 18 -3.74 8.48 -0.87
C ILE A 18 -3.11 9.79 -0.39
N ARG A 19 -1.99 9.71 0.34
CA ARG A 19 -1.17 10.89 0.64
C ARG A 19 -0.14 11.07 -0.48
N PRO A 20 0.13 12.32 -0.94
CA PRO A 20 1.22 12.58 -1.86
C PRO A 20 2.54 12.03 -1.27
N ALA A 21 3.10 11.01 -1.92
CA ALA A 21 4.41 10.50 -1.58
C ALA A 21 5.47 11.39 -2.25
N ARG A 22 6.64 11.52 -1.61
CA ARG A 22 7.78 12.15 -2.25
C ARG A 22 8.15 11.33 -3.50
N PRO A 23 8.39 11.97 -4.66
CA PRO A 23 8.88 11.25 -5.83
C PRO A 23 10.18 10.51 -5.51
N ARG A 24 10.32 9.30 -6.03
CA ARG A 24 11.60 8.59 -5.99
C ARG A 24 12.60 9.35 -6.87
N VAL A 25 13.83 9.47 -6.40
CA VAL A 25 14.89 10.24 -7.07
C VAL A 25 16.18 9.42 -7.12
N GLY A 26 17.01 9.66 -8.14
CA GLY A 26 18.27 8.93 -8.34
C GLY A 26 18.07 7.49 -8.82
N GLY A 27 19.01 6.61 -8.48
CA GLY A 27 18.97 5.18 -8.81
C GLY A 27 18.48 4.27 -7.67
N GLU A 28 18.33 4.82 -6.46
CA GLU A 28 17.92 4.10 -5.25
C GLU A 28 17.08 5.02 -4.36
N HIS A 29 16.02 4.48 -3.76
CA HIS A 29 15.14 5.21 -2.86
C HIS A 29 14.73 4.33 -1.67
N VAL A 30 14.99 4.82 -0.46
CA VAL A 30 14.63 4.16 0.80
C VAL A 30 13.55 4.97 1.52
N TYR A 31 12.47 4.30 1.95
CA TYR A 31 11.33 4.95 2.60
C TYR A 31 10.55 3.98 3.48
N THR A 32 9.77 4.51 4.43
CA THR A 32 8.87 3.72 5.27
C THR A 32 7.45 3.73 4.72
N LEU A 33 6.85 2.55 4.58
CA LEU A 33 5.45 2.37 4.21
C LEU A 33 4.84 1.27 5.09
N ASN A 34 3.73 1.58 5.76
CA ASN A 34 2.97 0.62 6.58
C ASN A 34 3.84 -0.14 7.60
N GLY A 35 4.78 0.55 8.26
CA GLY A 35 5.67 -0.07 9.24
C GLY A 35 6.74 -0.99 8.65
N SER A 36 7.02 -0.87 7.35
CA SER A 36 8.15 -1.53 6.70
C SER A 36 9.07 -0.48 6.07
N GLU A 37 10.38 -0.68 6.20
CA GLU A 37 11.39 0.02 5.41
C GLU A 37 11.54 -0.69 4.06
N LEU A 38 11.33 0.06 2.98
CA LEU A 38 11.41 -0.41 1.60
C LEU A 38 12.64 0.20 0.94
N ARG A 39 13.39 -0.63 0.20
CA ARG A 39 14.49 -0.20 -0.67
C ARG A 39 14.12 -0.47 -2.12
N ASP A 40 13.84 0.61 -2.86
CA ASP A 40 13.54 0.54 -4.29
C ASP A 40 14.77 0.98 -5.10
N VAL A 41 15.05 0.29 -6.21
CA VAL A 41 16.11 0.65 -7.17
C VAL A 41 15.53 0.86 -8.56
N LEU A 42 16.17 1.72 -9.33
CA LEU A 42 15.80 1.98 -10.73
C LEU A 42 16.59 1.03 -11.64
N ILE A 43 15.90 0.06 -12.24
CA ILE A 43 16.48 -0.90 -13.20
C ILE A 43 15.77 -0.67 -14.53
N GLU A 44 16.52 -0.33 -15.57
CA GLU A 44 15.98 -0.13 -16.93
C GLU A 44 14.81 0.87 -16.98
N GLY A 45 14.87 1.93 -16.17
CA GLY A 45 13.81 2.94 -16.09
C GLY A 45 12.57 2.53 -15.28
N ARG A 46 12.59 1.36 -14.63
CA ARG A 46 11.53 0.87 -13.75
C ARG A 46 11.98 0.76 -12.31
N TRP A 47 11.15 1.23 -11.39
CA TRP A 47 11.39 1.05 -9.96
C TRP A 47 11.05 -0.39 -9.54
N VAL A 48 11.99 -1.04 -8.86
CA VAL A 48 11.90 -2.41 -8.35
C VAL A 48 12.22 -2.40 -6.86
N THR A 49 11.34 -2.96 -6.03
CA THR A 49 11.60 -3.16 -4.60
C THR A 49 12.56 -4.33 -4.40
N LEU A 50 13.76 -4.06 -3.91
CA LEU A 50 14.77 -5.08 -3.61
C LEU A 50 14.59 -5.70 -2.23
N SER A 51 14.17 -4.90 -1.25
CA SER A 51 13.96 -5.39 0.12
C SER A 51 12.82 -4.66 0.80
N ALA A 52 12.12 -5.40 1.66
CA ALA A 52 11.09 -4.91 2.55
C ALA A 52 11.35 -5.49 3.95
N THR A 53 11.73 -4.63 4.88
CA THR A 53 12.06 -5.04 6.25
C THR A 53 11.03 -4.44 7.20
N ALA A 54 10.35 -5.28 7.98
CA ALA A 54 9.46 -4.77 9.02
C ALA A 54 10.27 -3.92 10.01
N THR A 55 9.91 -2.65 10.15
CA THR A 55 10.45 -1.82 11.21
C THR A 55 9.74 -2.17 12.51
N PRO A 56 10.45 -2.49 13.60
CA PRO A 56 9.82 -2.73 14.88
C PRO A 56 8.98 -1.50 15.26
N SER A 57 7.71 -1.74 15.61
CA SER A 57 6.84 -0.70 16.14
C SER A 57 7.52 -0.10 17.37
N GLN A 58 8.00 1.14 17.29
CA GLN A 58 8.31 1.90 18.49
C GLN A 58 6.97 2.15 19.20
N ALA A 59 6.69 1.36 20.24
CA ALA A 59 5.70 1.74 21.23
C ALA A 59 6.18 3.07 21.85
N VAL A 60 5.43 4.13 21.60
CA VAL A 60 5.59 5.44 22.27
C VAL A 60 4.94 5.36 23.65
#